data_AF-A0A954DZW7-F1
#
_entry.id   AF-A0A954DZW7-F1
#
_cell.length_a   1.000
_cell.length_b   1.000
_cell.length_c   1.000
_cell.angle_alpha   90.00
_cell.angle_beta   90.00
_cell.angle_gamma   90.00
#
_symmetry.space_group_name_H-M   'P 1'
#
loop_
_entity.id
_entity.type
_entity.pdbx_description
1 polymer ?
#
loop_
_entity_poly.entity_id
_entity_poly.type
_entity_poly.pdbx_seq_one_letter_code
_entity_poly.pdbx_strand_id
1 'polypeptide(L)' 'MNWKTWLRPGALVAVAALAVGMASPSPEGVEVGEKISYTFREPMLNAMGITKLEDLRGKPVIVEFWGTR' A
#
# COMPACT_ATOMS: atom_id res chain seq x y z
N MET A 1 -26.65 15.16 54.21
CA MET A 1 -25.53 16.06 54.57
C MET A 1 -24.21 15.32 54.34
N ASN A 2 -23.33 16.00 53.60
CA ASN A 2 -21.98 15.70 53.10
C ASN A 2 -21.00 14.97 54.04
N TRP A 3 -20.14 14.10 53.48
CA TRP A 3 -18.68 14.04 53.74
C TRP A 3 -18.03 12.84 52.97
N LYS A 4 -17.64 13.01 51.70
CA LYS A 4 -16.24 13.15 51.24
C LYS A 4 -15.21 12.14 51.80
N THR A 5 -14.37 11.65 50.87
CA THR A 5 -13.15 10.81 51.00
C THR A 5 -13.46 9.30 51.06
N TRP A 6 -13.02 8.47 50.12
CA TRP A 6 -11.63 8.25 49.71
C TRP A 6 -11.49 8.00 48.20
N LEU A 7 -10.82 8.93 47.50
CA LEU A 7 -10.09 8.59 46.29
C LEU A 7 -8.88 7.76 46.71
N ARG A 8 -8.83 6.48 46.32
CA ARG A 8 -7.55 5.77 46.18
C ARG A 8 -7.22 5.77 44.70
N PRO A 9 -6.14 6.43 44.26
CA PRO A 9 -5.63 6.27 42.91
C PRO A 9 -4.96 4.89 42.84
N GLY A 10 -5.79 3.86 42.68
CA GLY A 10 -5.36 2.48 42.51
C GLY A 10 -5.06 2.22 41.05
N ALA A 11 -3.78 2.32 40.71
CA ALA A 11 -3.12 1.85 39.50
C ALA A 11 -3.94 0.88 38.62
N LEU A 12 -4.31 1.36 37.44
CA LEU A 12 -4.55 0.51 36.27
C LEU A 12 -3.53 0.92 35.21
N VAL A 13 -2.32 0.35 35.32
CA VAL A 13 -1.38 0.33 34.20
C VAL A 13 -1.94 -0.67 33.20
N ALA A 14 -2.72 -0.17 32.24
CA ALA A 14 -3.13 -0.94 31.09
C ALA A 14 -1.90 -1.17 30.21
N VAL A 15 -1.28 -2.34 30.31
CA VAL A 15 -0.32 -2.81 29.31
C VAL A 15 -1.13 -3.10 28.06
N ALA A 16 -1.21 -2.11 27.17
CA ALA A 16 -1.72 -2.28 25.83
C ALA A 16 -0.74 -3.21 25.09
N ALA A 17 -1.05 -4.50 25.07
CA ALA A 17 -0.38 -5.45 24.21
C ALA A 17 -0.65 -5.02 22.74
N LEU A 18 0.30 -4.30 22.16
CA LEU A 18 0.38 -4.10 20.72
C LEU A 18 0.65 -5.47 20.08
N ALA A 19 -0.41 -6.22 19.83
CA ALA A 19 -0.41 -7.25 18.80
C ALA A 19 -0.42 -6.53 17.45
N VAL A 20 0.72 -5.94 17.07
CA VAL A 20 0.97 -5.61 15.67
C VAL A 20 1.06 -6.95 14.97
N GLY A 21 -0.05 -7.35 14.36
CA GLY A 21 -0.13 -8.54 13.54
C GLY A 21 1.03 -8.53 12.58
N MET A 22 1.76 -9.64 12.53
CA MET A 22 2.71 -9.90 11.47
C MET A 22 1.93 -9.90 10.17
N ALA A 23 1.89 -8.75 9.49
CA ALA A 23 1.51 -8.70 8.10
C ALA A 23 2.49 -9.62 7.37
N SER A 24 2.02 -10.80 7.00
CA SER A 24 2.77 -11.66 6.11
C SER A 24 3.06 -10.84 4.84
N PRO A 25 4.31 -10.82 4.34
CA PRO A 25 4.58 -10.14 3.08
C PRO A 25 3.64 -10.75 2.04
N SER A 26 2.76 -9.94 1.46
CA SER A 26 2.02 -10.36 0.26
C SER A 26 3.04 -10.87 -0.76
N PRO A 27 2.72 -11.93 -1.51
CA PRO A 27 3.60 -12.40 -2.57
C PRO A 27 3.98 -11.21 -3.45
N GLU A 28 5.29 -10.95 -3.57
CA GLU A 28 5.80 -9.82 -4.34
C GLU A 28 5.40 -10.03 -5.82
N GLY A 29 4.38 -9.30 -6.31
CA GLY A 29 3.92 -9.47 -7.68
C GLY A 29 2.58 -8.85 -7.99
N VAL A 30 2.20 -8.97 -9.26
CA VAL A 30 0.90 -8.57 -9.82
C VAL A 30 0.08 -9.82 -10.09
N GLU A 31 -1.22 -9.79 -9.76
CA GLU A 31 -2.13 -10.92 -9.98
C GLU A 31 -2.92 -10.81 -11.30
N VAL A 32 -3.37 -11.96 -11.82
CA VAL A 32 -4.22 -12.00 -13.02
C VAL A 32 -5.56 -11.33 -12.72
N GLY A 33 -5.95 -10.38 -13.57
CA GLY A 33 -7.17 -9.60 -13.40
C GLY A 33 -6.98 -8.33 -12.55
N GLU A 34 -5.79 -8.13 -11.99
CA GLU A 34 -5.47 -6.90 -11.28
C GLU A 34 -5.37 -5.71 -12.25
N LYS A 35 -5.91 -4.57 -11.82
CA LYS A 35 -5.86 -3.33 -12.59
C LYS A 35 -4.67 -2.49 -12.14
N ILE A 36 -3.61 -2.52 -12.93
CA ILE A 36 -2.37 -1.77 -12.66
C ILE A 36 -2.47 -0.32 -13.10
N SER A 37 -1.79 0.55 -12.34
CA SER A 37 -1.62 1.96 -12.63
C SER A 37 -0.13 2.32 -12.53
N TYR A 38 0.38 3.01 -13.55
CA TYR A 38 1.80 3.36 -13.60
C TYR A 38 2.06 4.57 -14.50
N THR A 39 2.77 5.56 -13.98
CA THR A 39 3.29 6.71 -14.75
C THR A 39 4.75 6.48 -15.07
N PHE A 40 5.12 6.57 -16.33
CA PHE A 40 6.51 6.38 -16.76
C PHE A 40 7.36 7.54 -16.25
N ARG A 41 8.51 7.22 -15.64
CA ARG A 41 9.42 8.22 -15.08
C ARG A 41 10.11 9.04 -16.16
N GLU A 42 10.37 8.41 -17.29
CA GLU A 42 11.02 9.00 -18.44
C GLU A 42 10.10 8.91 -19.66
N PRO A 43 10.22 9.85 -20.62
CA PRO A 43 9.48 9.76 -21.86
C PRO A 43 9.80 8.45 -22.59
N MET A 44 8.76 7.69 -22.90
CA MET A 44 8.91 6.47 -23.67
C MET A 44 9.31 6.78 -25.13
N LEU A 45 10.21 5.96 -25.69
CA LEU A 45 10.60 6.05 -27.08
C LEU A 45 9.44 5.68 -28.01
N ASN A 46 9.24 6.46 -29.07
CA ASN A 46 8.19 6.24 -30.08
C ASN A 46 6.76 6.13 -29.52
N ALA A 47 6.51 6.69 -28.34
CA ALA A 47 5.27 6.46 -27.61
C ALA A 47 4.13 7.42 -27.98
N MET A 48 4.31 8.29 -28.98
CA MET A 48 3.23 9.14 -29.54
C MET A 48 2.43 9.93 -28.47
N GLY A 49 3.10 10.38 -27.40
CA GLY A 49 2.48 11.14 -26.32
C GLY A 49 1.91 10.31 -25.16
N ILE A 50 2.09 8.99 -25.15
CA ILE A 50 1.78 8.12 -24.01
C ILE A 50 2.73 8.43 -22.85
N THR A 51 2.15 8.65 -21.66
CA THR A 51 2.90 9.02 -20.44
C THR A 51 2.62 8.11 -19.26
N LYS A 52 1.55 7.32 -19.34
CA LYS A 52 1.12 6.39 -18.29
C LYS A 52 0.46 5.15 -18.89
N LEU A 53 0.48 4.05 -18.16
CA LEU A 53 0.01 2.74 -18.61
C LEU A 53 -1.48 2.75 -18.98
N GLU A 54 -2.27 3.63 -18.36
CA GLU A 54 -3.70 3.77 -18.62
C GLU A 54 -4.02 4.35 -19.98
N ASP A 55 -3.09 5.09 -20.59
CA ASP A 55 -3.25 5.66 -21.94
C ASP A 55 -3.31 4.56 -23.02
N LEU A 56 -2.79 3.36 -22.72
CA LEU A 56 -2.78 2.20 -23.61
C LEU A 56 -4.09 1.38 -23.57
N ARG A 57 -5.06 1.76 -22.73
CA ARG A 57 -6.33 1.03 -22.61
C ARG A 57 -7.14 1.07 -23.90
N GLY A 58 -8.02 0.08 -24.05
CA GLY A 58 -8.84 -0.10 -25.26
C GLY A 58 -8.15 -0.91 -26.37
N LYS A 59 -6.91 -1.33 -26.16
CA LYS A 59 -6.15 -2.25 -27.02
C LYS A 59 -5.48 -3.32 -26.17
N PRO A 60 -5.27 -4.54 -26.70
CA PRO A 60 -4.41 -5.53 -26.04
C PRO A 60 -2.96 -5.04 -26.05
N VAL A 61 -2.28 -5.18 -24.92
CA VAL A 61 -0.90 -4.71 -24.70
C VAL A 61 -0.09 -5.85 -24.12
N ILE A 62 1.14 -6.01 -24.62
CA ILE A 62 2.14 -6.91 -24.05
C ILE A 62 3.17 -6.03 -23.35
N VAL A 63 3.48 -6.35 -22.09
CA VAL A 63 4.54 -5.71 -21.32
C VAL A 63 5.67 -6.70 -21.18
N GLU A 64 6.84 -6.34 -21.70
CA GLU A 64 8.05 -7.13 -21.62
C GLU A 64 9.09 -6.39 -20.79
N PHE A 65 9.60 -7.04 -19.75
CA PHE A 65 10.70 -6.53 -18.96
C PHE A 65 12.01 -7.07 -19.51
N TRP A 66 12.90 -6.18 -19.93
CA TRP A 66 14.22 -6.53 -20.42
C TRP A 66 15.24 -5.49 -19.95
N GLY A 67 16.50 -5.90 -19.89
CA GLY A 67 17.62 -5.07 -19.44
C GLY A 67 18.91 -5.58 -20.05
N THR A 68 19.89 -4.70 -20.15
CA THR A 68 21.23 -5.04 -20.65
C THR A 68 22.20 -5.40 -19.52
N ARG A 69 21.73 -5.36 -18.27
CA ARG A 69 22.49 -5.60 -17.04
C ARG A 69 21.61 -6.23 -15.99
#